data_AF-A0A7H4GMM0-F1
#
_entry.id   AF-A0A7H4GMM0-F1
#
_cell.length_a   1.000
_cell.length_b   1.000
_cell.length_c   1.000
_cell.angle_alpha   90.00
_cell.angle_beta   90.00
_cell.angle_gamma   90.00
#
_symmetry.space_group_name_H-M   'P 1'
#
loop_
_entity.id
_entity.type
_entity.pdbx_description
1 polymer ?
#
loop_
_entity_poly.entity_id
_entity_poly.type
_entity_poly.pdbx_seq_one_letter_code
_entity_poly.pdbx_strand_id
1 'polypeptide(L)'
;MNIRVGKLFLIPVAVIAMMTAPMLATAGPPEAQGQGHGPLSNPHGTNVLEVITRHPPLADAHAHYEFVLSDEVIPAGWTTIRMSNHSSSTHFGYMVRVPDDVADLSVEEYMDALSLPFQDAWDPYFAGDVDVGGFFDVLLPGMPEWSAESVPSSGPGFTSGGMTSSMTVYLEPGTYFIECYVLDTEGVFHTTHGMVNRLEVVDDSDNESSEPASEVEVRISSTEGLRLEAENLQPGPTTFEVIFEDNIVYGHGLGHDVHLVRLDGETTVEEINGWINYLDIGADGYYADSGALVSASGQRGPQTFLGGVQTLFPNAGAGQDFPLTAYFHADLTPGQYVLVSEVPNPVQPDADNPEVSMLVEFSVTPGAGLTGAWYDPATAGQGWNFIATPGGVFGYFYGYADSGETLWLITEEVIGDISTGESVAYNLLYGELGSFSDPVQPDDLSHWGEVTFVFDSCNQATAEISGADGAQTHQLQRVADTVGVSCGL
;
A
#
# COMPACT_ATOMS: atom_id res chain seq x y z
N MET A 1 25.03 -16.14 -20.35
CA MET A 1 26.30 -15.71 -20.97
C MET A 1 26.75 -14.48 -20.20
N ASN A 2 27.85 -14.57 -19.44
CA ASN A 2 28.25 -13.55 -18.46
C ASN A 2 28.57 -12.21 -19.12
N ILE A 3 27.81 -11.17 -18.81
CA ILE A 3 28.13 -9.79 -19.19
C ILE A 3 28.64 -9.07 -17.93
N ARG A 4 29.88 -8.60 -17.99
CA ARG A 4 30.49 -7.72 -16.99
C ARG A 4 29.99 -6.30 -17.22
N VAL A 5 29.27 -5.73 -16.26
CA VAL A 5 28.91 -4.32 -16.26
C VAL A 5 30.14 -3.50 -15.83
N GLY A 6 30.55 -2.57 -16.68
CA GLY A 6 31.64 -1.63 -16.42
C GLY A 6 31.16 -0.50 -15.50
N LYS A 7 32.01 -0.17 -14.52
CA LYS A 7 31.83 0.91 -13.54
C LYS A 7 31.40 2.24 -14.21
N LEU A 8 30.22 2.74 -13.86
CA LEU A 8 29.84 4.14 -14.05
C LEU A 8 30.36 4.95 -12.84
N PHE A 9 30.99 6.08 -13.13
CA PHE A 9 31.63 6.96 -12.15
C PHE A 9 30.59 7.86 -11.46
N LEU A 10 30.54 7.80 -10.12
CA LEU A 10 29.91 8.81 -9.27
C LEU A 10 30.79 10.08 -9.20
N ILE A 11 30.19 11.26 -9.36
CA ILE A 11 30.84 12.56 -9.08
C ILE A 11 29.98 13.31 -8.04
N PRO A 12 30.54 13.78 -6.91
CA PRO A 12 29.81 14.55 -5.90
C PRO A 12 29.96 16.06 -6.14
N VAL A 13 28.93 16.86 -5.83
CA VAL A 13 28.98 18.33 -5.86
C VAL A 13 28.63 18.93 -4.50
N ALA A 14 29.34 20.02 -4.16
CA ALA A 14 29.43 20.64 -2.86
C ALA A 14 29.32 22.20 -2.98
N VAL A 15 28.29 22.75 -2.31
CA VAL A 15 28.20 24.01 -1.49
C VAL A 15 28.35 25.44 -2.09
N ILE A 16 27.45 26.34 -1.59
CA ILE A 16 27.54 27.82 -1.27
C ILE A 16 26.89 28.78 -2.31
N ALA A 17 26.08 29.83 -2.05
CA ALA A 17 25.24 30.38 -0.94
C ALA A 17 24.64 31.77 -1.35
N MET A 18 23.40 32.07 -0.92
CA MET A 18 22.88 33.32 -0.29
C MET A 18 22.73 34.69 -1.05
N MET A 19 21.48 35.25 -1.13
CA MET A 19 20.96 36.45 -0.39
C MET A 19 19.85 37.31 -1.10
N THR A 20 18.68 37.41 -0.42
CA THR A 20 17.79 38.58 -0.09
C THR A 20 16.81 39.25 -1.09
N ALA A 21 15.51 38.91 -0.97
CA ALA A 21 14.27 39.66 -0.57
C ALA A 21 14.11 41.22 -0.75
N PRO A 22 12.92 41.82 -0.52
CA PRO A 22 11.52 41.57 -1.00
C PRO A 22 10.79 42.89 -1.43
N MET A 23 9.50 42.87 -1.84
CA MET A 23 8.47 43.86 -1.41
C MET A 23 7.03 43.64 -1.94
N LEU A 24 6.14 43.37 -0.99
CA LEU A 24 4.72 43.70 -0.77
C LEU A 24 3.84 44.45 -1.81
N ALA A 25 2.71 43.79 -2.11
CA ALA A 25 1.28 44.15 -1.92
C ALA A 25 0.63 45.34 -2.67
N THR A 26 -0.58 45.11 -3.20
CA THR A 26 -1.84 45.69 -2.66
C THR A 26 -3.08 45.15 -3.40
N ALA A 27 -4.13 44.87 -2.62
CA ALA A 27 -5.41 44.34 -3.06
C ALA A 27 -6.44 45.44 -3.41
N GLY A 28 -7.43 45.08 -4.22
CA GLY A 28 -8.64 45.86 -4.51
C GLY A 28 -9.87 44.95 -4.71
N PRO A 29 -11.10 45.50 -4.57
CA PRO A 29 -12.24 44.86 -3.91
C PRO A 29 -13.28 44.19 -4.87
N PRO A 30 -14.33 43.52 -4.33
CA PRO A 30 -14.97 42.33 -4.92
C PRO A 30 -16.32 42.59 -5.63
N GLU A 31 -16.85 41.56 -6.30
CA GLU A 31 -18.28 41.19 -6.57
C GLU A 31 -18.41 40.52 -7.97
N ALA A 32 -19.27 39.54 -8.28
CA ALA A 32 -20.26 38.74 -7.55
C ALA A 32 -20.57 37.44 -8.34
N GLN A 33 -21.00 36.45 -7.57
CA GLN A 33 -21.35 35.05 -7.82
C GLN A 33 -22.02 34.64 -9.14
N GLY A 34 -21.46 33.60 -9.78
CA GLY A 34 -22.13 32.64 -10.64
C GLY A 34 -21.95 31.23 -10.06
N GLN A 35 -23.01 30.43 -10.06
CA GLN A 35 -23.05 29.09 -9.46
C GLN A 35 -22.00 28.15 -10.08
N GLY A 36 -20.99 27.77 -9.30
CA GLY A 36 -19.96 26.79 -9.64
C GLY A 36 -19.72 25.86 -8.46
N HIS A 37 -19.38 24.61 -8.74
CA HIS A 37 -19.01 23.61 -7.73
C HIS A 37 -17.94 24.20 -6.79
N GLY A 38 -18.23 24.20 -5.49
CA GLY A 38 -17.43 24.92 -4.50
C GLY A 38 -16.01 24.38 -4.40
N PRO A 39 -15.03 25.22 -4.02
CA PRO A 39 -13.68 24.76 -3.71
C PRO A 39 -13.75 23.74 -2.57
N LEU A 40 -12.97 22.66 -2.69
CA LEU A 40 -12.71 21.72 -1.62
C LEU A 40 -11.90 22.45 -0.54
N SER A 41 -12.58 23.17 0.37
CA SER A 41 -11.89 23.84 1.47
C SER A 41 -11.49 22.83 2.54
N ASN A 42 -10.19 22.78 2.85
CA ASN A 42 -9.59 21.95 3.87
C ASN A 42 -10.23 22.19 5.25
N PRO A 43 -10.88 21.22 5.90
CA PRO A 43 -11.40 21.40 7.25
C PRO A 43 -10.25 21.29 8.25
N HIS A 44 -9.89 22.42 8.85
CA HIS A 44 -9.18 22.59 10.14
C HIS A 44 -8.16 21.51 10.54
N GLY A 45 -6.87 21.78 10.31
CA GLY A 45 -5.76 21.19 11.09
C GLY A 45 -4.87 20.17 10.38
N THR A 46 -5.12 19.87 9.11
CA THR A 46 -4.30 18.94 8.30
C THR A 46 -3.95 19.59 6.97
N ASN A 47 -2.65 19.71 6.63
CA ASN A 47 -2.19 20.14 5.32
C ASN A 47 -2.43 19.01 4.31
N VAL A 48 -3.67 18.93 3.80
CA VAL A 48 -4.09 17.90 2.85
C VAL A 48 -4.10 18.46 1.44
N LEU A 49 -3.37 17.81 0.53
CA LEU A 49 -3.46 18.01 -0.92
C LEU A 49 -4.36 16.93 -1.51
N GLU A 50 -5.50 17.32 -2.09
CA GLU A 50 -6.35 16.38 -2.83
C GLU A 50 -5.86 16.26 -4.27
N VAL A 51 -5.72 15.02 -4.74
CA VAL A 51 -5.35 14.70 -6.12
C VAL A 51 -6.47 13.85 -6.71
N ILE A 52 -7.16 14.36 -7.72
CA ILE A 52 -8.19 13.59 -8.45
C ILE A 52 -7.60 13.12 -9.76
N THR A 53 -7.68 11.82 -10.03
CA THR A 53 -7.34 11.26 -11.34
C THR A 53 -8.61 10.94 -12.09
N ARG A 54 -8.73 11.38 -13.35
CA ARG A 54 -9.91 11.09 -14.18
C ARG A 54 -9.55 11.10 -15.66
N HIS A 55 -10.37 10.40 -16.45
CA HIS A 55 -10.26 10.39 -17.90
C HIS A 55 -11.48 11.09 -18.50
N PRO A 56 -11.47 12.43 -18.67
CA PRO A 56 -12.61 13.15 -19.22
C PRO A 56 -12.91 12.69 -20.66
N PRO A 57 -14.18 12.75 -21.10
CA PRO A 57 -14.52 12.46 -22.50
C PRO A 57 -13.81 13.45 -23.43
N LEU A 58 -13.11 12.92 -24.44
CA LEU A 58 -12.28 13.65 -25.40
C LEU A 58 -12.92 14.95 -25.90
N ALA A 59 -12.24 16.09 -25.68
CA ALA A 59 -12.40 17.30 -26.48
C ALA A 59 -11.33 17.40 -27.58
N ASP A 60 -10.15 16.81 -27.36
CA ASP A 60 -9.03 16.65 -28.28
C ASP A 60 -8.38 15.25 -28.10
N ALA A 61 -7.45 14.87 -28.97
CA ALA A 61 -6.83 13.54 -28.97
C ALA A 61 -5.62 13.41 -28.03
N HIS A 62 -5.21 14.49 -27.35
CA HIS A 62 -3.93 14.55 -26.62
C HIS A 62 -4.10 14.89 -25.12
N ALA A 63 -5.29 15.27 -24.65
CA ALA A 63 -5.55 15.62 -23.25
C ALA A 63 -6.84 14.96 -22.75
N HIS A 64 -6.74 13.69 -22.33
CA HIS A 64 -7.85 12.95 -21.76
C HIS A 64 -7.48 12.11 -20.53
N TYR A 65 -6.31 12.37 -19.96
CA TYR A 65 -5.87 11.89 -18.66
C TYR A 65 -5.42 13.12 -17.88
N GLU A 66 -5.92 13.33 -16.67
CA GLU A 66 -5.58 14.53 -15.90
C GLU A 66 -5.39 14.25 -14.41
N PHE A 67 -4.43 14.97 -13.83
CA PHE A 67 -4.36 15.21 -12.40
C PHE A 67 -4.99 16.57 -12.09
N VAL A 68 -6.01 16.57 -11.23
CA VAL A 68 -6.57 17.79 -10.66
C VAL A 68 -6.12 17.90 -9.21
N LEU A 69 -5.31 18.92 -8.92
CA LEU A 69 -4.87 19.26 -7.58
C LEU A 69 -5.91 20.18 -6.90
N SER A 70 -6.13 20.04 -5.59
CA SER A 70 -6.93 21.03 -4.85
C SER A 70 -6.29 22.40 -4.83
N ASP A 71 -4.95 22.41 -4.74
CA ASP A 71 -4.12 23.59 -4.62
C ASP A 71 -2.82 23.38 -5.42
N GLU A 72 -2.42 24.40 -6.19
CA GLU A 72 -1.17 24.40 -6.97
C GLU A 72 0.00 25.01 -6.18
N VAL A 73 -0.30 25.64 -5.03
CA VAL A 73 0.67 26.24 -4.11
C VAL A 73 0.31 25.83 -2.69
N ILE A 74 1.25 25.18 -1.97
CA ILE A 74 1.05 24.72 -0.59
C ILE A 74 2.25 25.13 0.30
N PRO A 75 2.07 25.29 1.62
CA PRO A 75 3.18 25.53 2.52
C PRO A 75 4.04 24.27 2.71
N ALA A 76 5.35 24.45 2.92
CA ALA A 76 6.29 23.39 3.23
C ALA A 76 5.96 22.67 4.55
N GLY A 77 6.48 21.46 4.72
CA GLY A 77 6.32 20.63 5.92
C GLY A 77 5.53 19.34 5.67
N TRP A 78 5.07 18.71 6.76
CA TRP A 78 4.28 17.48 6.67
C TRP A 78 2.98 17.73 5.92
N THR A 79 2.76 16.94 4.87
CA THR A 79 1.65 17.08 3.95
C THR A 79 1.04 15.72 3.68
N THR A 80 -0.27 15.60 3.88
CA THR A 80 -1.02 14.40 3.50
C THR A 80 -1.52 14.58 2.07
N ILE A 81 -1.14 13.69 1.16
CA ILE A 81 -1.65 13.66 -0.20
C ILE A 81 -2.71 12.57 -0.26
N ARG A 82 -3.94 12.94 -0.65
CA ARG A 82 -5.05 12.00 -0.83
C ARG A 82 -5.40 11.92 -2.30
N MET A 83 -5.16 10.75 -2.91
CA MET A 83 -5.41 10.53 -4.32
C MET A 83 -6.71 9.73 -4.51
N SER A 84 -7.70 10.33 -5.16
CA SER A 84 -8.96 9.67 -5.50
C SER A 84 -9.02 9.35 -6.99
N ASN A 85 -9.08 8.06 -7.32
CA ASN A 85 -9.08 7.59 -8.68
C ASN A 85 -10.50 7.45 -9.23
N HIS A 86 -10.93 8.43 -10.01
CA HIS A 86 -12.25 8.48 -10.64
C HIS A 86 -12.28 7.85 -12.04
N SER A 87 -11.23 7.10 -12.40
CA SER A 87 -11.14 6.33 -13.63
C SER A 87 -11.22 4.82 -13.34
N SER A 88 -11.15 4.02 -14.39
CA SER A 88 -11.06 2.56 -14.32
C SER A 88 -9.63 2.01 -14.42
N SER A 89 -8.65 2.85 -14.81
CA SER A 89 -7.23 2.47 -14.85
C SER A 89 -6.57 2.67 -13.49
N THR A 90 -5.49 1.95 -13.21
CA THR A 90 -4.59 2.20 -12.07
C THR A 90 -3.79 3.48 -12.31
N HIS A 91 -3.58 4.26 -11.26
CA HIS A 91 -2.73 5.46 -11.27
C HIS A 91 -1.88 5.53 -10.00
N PHE A 92 -0.83 6.33 -10.03
CA PHE A 92 -0.01 6.73 -8.89
C PHE A 92 0.53 8.13 -9.17
N GLY A 93 1.01 8.83 -8.16
CA GLY A 93 1.64 10.14 -8.32
C GLY A 93 3.12 10.05 -7.99
N TYR A 94 3.96 10.06 -9.01
CA TYR A 94 5.41 10.22 -8.88
C TYR A 94 5.75 11.69 -8.75
N MET A 95 6.24 12.13 -7.60
CA MET A 95 6.63 13.52 -7.40
C MET A 95 8.13 13.69 -7.62
N VAL A 96 8.48 14.65 -8.46
CA VAL A 96 9.86 15.02 -8.77
C VAL A 96 10.06 16.48 -8.43
N ARG A 97 10.98 16.78 -7.50
CA ARG A 97 11.44 18.15 -7.26
C ARG A 97 12.44 18.53 -8.33
N VAL A 98 12.18 19.60 -9.07
CA VAL A 98 13.13 20.10 -10.07
C VAL A 98 14.15 21.06 -9.43
N PRO A 99 15.33 21.25 -10.06
CA PRO A 99 16.29 22.25 -9.61
C PRO A 99 15.74 23.68 -9.61
N ASP A 100 16.29 24.53 -8.74
CA ASP A 100 15.78 25.89 -8.54
C ASP A 100 15.94 26.79 -9.78
N ASP A 101 16.92 26.51 -10.65
CA ASP A 101 17.16 27.28 -11.89
C ASP A 101 16.15 26.98 -13.00
N VAL A 102 15.36 25.91 -12.84
CA VAL A 102 14.23 25.53 -13.72
C VAL A 102 12.89 25.50 -12.96
N ALA A 103 12.81 26.13 -11.79
CA ALA A 103 11.61 26.15 -10.94
C ALA A 103 10.38 26.83 -11.60
N ASP A 104 10.60 27.67 -12.61
CA ASP A 104 9.57 28.39 -13.37
C ASP A 104 9.02 27.59 -14.56
N LEU A 105 9.48 26.34 -14.78
CA LEU A 105 8.96 25.48 -15.85
C LEU A 105 7.43 25.34 -15.74
N SER A 106 6.76 25.57 -16.86
CA SER A 106 5.37 25.17 -17.04
C SER A 106 5.24 23.66 -17.24
N VAL A 107 4.02 23.13 -17.09
CA VAL A 107 3.72 21.72 -17.39
C VAL A 107 4.05 21.37 -18.85
N GLU A 108 3.75 22.27 -19.80
CA GLU A 108 4.07 22.08 -21.22
C GLU A 108 5.58 21.98 -21.44
N GLU A 109 6.36 22.89 -20.85
CA GLU A 109 7.83 22.85 -20.97
C GLU A 109 8.45 21.62 -20.30
N TYR A 110 7.89 21.17 -19.16
CA TYR A 110 8.32 19.92 -18.52
C TYR A 110 8.05 18.71 -19.43
N MET A 111 6.85 18.62 -20.00
CA MET A 111 6.48 17.54 -20.92
C MET A 111 7.35 17.52 -22.17
N ASP A 112 7.56 18.68 -22.80
CA ASP A 112 8.42 18.81 -23.98
C ASP A 112 9.87 18.40 -23.71
N ALA A 113 10.36 18.67 -22.49
CA ALA A 113 11.74 18.40 -22.11
C ALA A 113 11.98 16.96 -21.62
N LEU A 114 10.99 16.31 -20.99
CA LEU A 114 11.15 14.98 -20.38
C LEU A 114 10.16 13.96 -20.92
N SER A 115 8.86 14.19 -20.73
CA SER A 115 7.84 13.16 -20.96
C SER A 115 7.72 12.76 -22.43
N LEU A 116 7.71 13.73 -23.36
CA LEU A 116 7.62 13.44 -24.80
C LEU A 116 8.89 12.77 -25.34
N PRO A 117 10.11 13.25 -25.04
CA PRO A 117 11.33 12.52 -25.40
C PRO A 117 11.40 11.10 -24.81
N PHE A 118 10.83 10.89 -23.62
CA PHE A 118 10.75 9.56 -23.01
C PHE A 118 9.82 8.65 -23.81
N GLN A 119 8.61 9.12 -24.17
CA GLN A 119 7.70 8.38 -25.03
C GLN A 119 8.33 8.08 -26.40
N ASP A 120 8.98 9.06 -27.02
CA ASP A 120 9.62 8.90 -28.34
C ASP A 120 10.73 7.82 -28.31
N ALA A 121 11.47 7.71 -27.20
CA ALA A 121 12.45 6.66 -27.00
C ALA A 121 11.80 5.30 -26.67
N TRP A 122 10.69 5.32 -25.93
CA TRP A 122 9.94 4.15 -25.49
C TRP A 122 9.23 3.45 -26.64
N ASP A 123 8.62 4.17 -27.58
CA ASP A 123 7.80 3.60 -28.65
C ASP A 123 8.53 2.48 -29.45
N PRO A 124 9.78 2.65 -29.92
CA PRO A 124 10.51 1.58 -30.61
C PRO A 124 10.84 0.40 -29.69
N TYR A 125 11.13 0.65 -28.42
CA TYR A 125 11.40 -0.42 -27.45
C TYR A 125 10.14 -1.25 -27.22
N PHE A 126 9.04 -0.56 -26.96
CA PHE A 126 7.73 -1.14 -26.75
C PHE A 126 7.24 -1.97 -27.95
N ALA A 127 7.52 -1.51 -29.17
CA ALA A 127 7.25 -2.25 -30.41
C ALA A 127 8.16 -3.47 -30.64
N GLY A 128 9.20 -3.66 -29.82
CA GLY A 128 10.22 -4.70 -29.97
C GLY A 128 11.25 -4.42 -31.08
N ASP A 129 11.32 -3.18 -31.58
CA ASP A 129 12.25 -2.78 -32.64
C ASP A 129 13.68 -2.59 -32.11
N VAL A 130 13.83 -2.26 -30.83
CA VAL A 130 15.11 -2.15 -30.12
C VAL A 130 15.09 -2.92 -28.80
N ASP A 131 16.26 -3.28 -28.28
CA ASP A 131 16.37 -3.81 -26.92
C ASP A 131 16.44 -2.66 -25.88
N VAL A 132 16.48 -3.02 -24.60
CA VAL A 132 16.56 -2.05 -23.49
C VAL A 132 17.82 -1.17 -23.58
N GLY A 133 18.92 -1.67 -24.17
CA GLY A 133 20.11 -0.85 -24.42
C GLY A 133 19.83 0.22 -25.47
N GLY A 134 19.16 -0.15 -26.55
CA GLY A 134 18.72 0.77 -27.60
C GLY A 134 17.75 1.85 -27.09
N PHE A 135 16.85 1.49 -26.16
CA PHE A 135 16.00 2.46 -25.46
C PHE A 135 16.82 3.57 -24.79
N PHE A 136 17.78 3.20 -23.93
CA PHE A 136 18.61 4.17 -23.21
C PHE A 136 19.58 4.94 -24.12
N ASP A 137 20.06 4.32 -25.20
CA ASP A 137 20.92 4.99 -26.20
C ASP A 137 20.18 6.14 -26.91
N VAL A 138 18.85 6.05 -27.05
CA VAL A 138 18.00 7.12 -27.61
C VAL A 138 17.58 8.12 -26.53
N LEU A 139 17.17 7.62 -25.36
CA LEU A 139 16.65 8.46 -24.27
C LEU A 139 17.70 9.42 -23.71
N LEU A 140 18.85 8.89 -23.27
CA LEU A 140 19.82 9.65 -22.47
C LEU A 140 20.37 10.90 -23.19
N PRO A 141 20.68 10.87 -24.50
CA PRO A 141 21.10 12.08 -25.23
C PRO A 141 19.99 13.13 -25.41
N GLY A 142 18.72 12.73 -25.30
CA GLY A 142 17.56 13.61 -25.42
C GLY A 142 17.17 14.32 -24.12
N MET A 143 17.68 13.85 -22.98
CA MET A 143 17.39 14.43 -21.67
C MET A 143 18.15 15.76 -21.45
N PRO A 144 17.50 16.77 -20.86
CA PRO A 144 18.16 18.03 -20.50
C PRO A 144 19.10 17.84 -19.31
N GLU A 145 20.15 18.65 -19.21
CA GLU A 145 21.18 18.53 -18.15
C GLU A 145 20.58 18.61 -16.73
N TRP A 146 19.56 19.47 -16.53
CA TRP A 146 18.90 19.64 -15.24
C TRP A 146 18.14 18.39 -14.76
N SER A 147 17.79 17.45 -15.65
CA SER A 147 17.01 16.27 -15.25
C SER A 147 17.79 15.33 -14.32
N ALA A 148 19.12 15.32 -14.44
CA ALA A 148 20.00 14.56 -13.55
C ALA A 148 20.10 15.17 -12.14
N GLU A 149 19.68 16.44 -11.98
CA GLU A 149 19.65 17.15 -10.70
C GLU A 149 18.24 17.14 -10.06
N SER A 150 17.24 16.65 -10.77
CA SER A 150 15.90 16.44 -10.22
C SER A 150 15.90 15.35 -9.16
N VAL A 151 15.10 15.53 -8.11
CA VAL A 151 15.07 14.65 -6.93
C VAL A 151 13.70 13.99 -6.81
N PRO A 152 13.60 12.65 -6.96
CA PRO A 152 12.37 11.93 -6.61
C PRO A 152 12.01 12.17 -5.14
N SER A 153 10.80 12.67 -4.92
CA SER A 153 10.36 13.24 -3.64
C SER A 153 9.06 12.60 -3.15
N SER A 154 8.94 11.29 -3.38
CA SER A 154 7.80 10.43 -3.03
C SER A 154 6.51 10.75 -3.82
N GLY A 155 5.35 10.59 -3.18
CA GLY A 155 4.02 10.72 -3.76
C GLY A 155 3.16 9.46 -3.57
N PRO A 156 1.86 9.53 -3.88
CA PRO A 156 0.93 8.42 -3.63
C PRO A 156 1.25 7.22 -4.53
N GLY A 157 1.34 6.02 -3.93
CA GLY A 157 1.57 4.77 -4.65
C GLY A 157 0.40 4.33 -5.56
N PHE A 158 0.58 3.19 -6.27
CA PHE A 158 -0.44 2.63 -7.15
C PHE A 158 -1.80 2.54 -6.47
N THR A 159 -2.84 2.97 -7.18
CA THR A 159 -4.22 3.07 -6.70
C THR A 159 -5.14 2.63 -7.82
N SER A 160 -5.82 1.50 -7.62
CA SER A 160 -6.73 0.93 -8.63
C SER A 160 -7.92 1.85 -8.94
N GLY A 161 -8.54 1.64 -10.10
CA GLY A 161 -9.72 2.39 -10.53
C GLY A 161 -10.85 2.37 -9.51
N GLY A 162 -11.45 3.54 -9.24
CA GLY A 162 -12.51 3.71 -8.23
C GLY A 162 -12.05 3.71 -6.77
N MET A 163 -10.74 3.53 -6.51
CA MET A 163 -10.18 3.52 -5.16
C MET A 163 -9.66 4.89 -4.75
N THR A 164 -9.41 5.07 -3.46
CA THR A 164 -8.72 6.24 -2.90
C THR A 164 -7.56 5.75 -2.06
N SER A 165 -6.39 6.36 -2.23
CA SER A 165 -5.22 6.15 -1.39
C SER A 165 -4.83 7.44 -0.68
N SER A 166 -4.08 7.31 0.41
CA SER A 166 -3.58 8.45 1.16
C SER A 166 -2.19 8.17 1.69
N MET A 167 -1.32 9.16 1.60
CA MET A 167 0.05 9.10 2.09
C MET A 167 0.46 10.43 2.70
N THR A 168 1.43 10.44 3.61
CA THR A 168 1.96 11.65 4.24
C THR A 168 3.49 11.70 4.11
N VAL A 169 4.03 12.81 3.60
CA VAL A 169 5.48 13.05 3.44
C VAL A 169 5.82 14.48 3.86
N TYR A 170 7.06 14.69 4.26
CA TYR A 170 7.60 16.03 4.47
C TYR A 170 8.04 16.64 3.14
N LEU A 171 7.43 17.77 2.76
CA LEU A 171 7.80 18.50 1.55
C LEU A 171 8.63 19.74 1.89
N GLU A 172 9.83 19.82 1.30
CA GLU A 172 10.67 21.01 1.36
C GLU A 172 10.19 22.08 0.38
N PRO A 173 10.56 23.36 0.57
CA PRO A 173 10.30 24.38 -0.44
C PRO A 173 10.91 24.04 -1.81
N GLY A 174 10.14 24.26 -2.88
CA GLY A 174 10.58 24.03 -4.26
C GLY A 174 9.43 23.81 -5.23
N THR A 175 9.78 23.63 -6.50
CA THR A 175 8.84 23.25 -7.55
C THR A 175 8.86 21.74 -7.74
N TYR A 176 7.68 21.15 -7.73
CA TYR A 176 7.46 19.72 -7.92
C TYR A 176 6.58 19.49 -9.14
N PHE A 177 6.84 18.40 -9.86
CA PHE A 177 5.90 17.83 -10.82
C PHE A 177 5.39 16.51 -10.28
N ILE A 178 4.06 16.33 -10.29
CA ILE A 178 3.42 15.06 -10.00
C ILE A 178 2.98 14.45 -11.32
N GLU A 179 3.44 13.23 -11.62
CA GLU A 179 3.18 12.55 -12.89
C GLU A 179 2.83 11.07 -12.71
N CYS A 180 2.22 10.46 -13.73
CA CYS A 180 1.83 9.06 -13.75
C CYS A 180 2.33 8.40 -15.03
N TYR A 181 3.31 7.50 -14.91
CA TYR A 181 3.86 6.74 -16.04
C TYR A 181 3.26 5.33 -16.18
N VAL A 182 2.02 5.11 -15.71
CA VAL A 182 1.26 3.91 -16.12
C VAL A 182 1.03 3.95 -17.64
N LEU A 183 1.08 2.79 -18.28
CA LEU A 183 0.88 2.64 -19.71
C LEU A 183 -0.58 2.30 -20.03
N ASP A 184 -1.12 2.89 -21.09
CA ASP A 184 -2.35 2.39 -21.68
C ASP A 184 -2.09 1.13 -22.54
N THR A 185 -3.16 0.56 -23.11
CA THR A 185 -3.05 -0.65 -23.96
C THR A 185 -2.29 -0.45 -25.26
N GLU A 186 -2.06 0.79 -25.69
CA GLU A 186 -1.30 1.13 -26.89
C GLU A 186 0.18 1.37 -26.57
N GLY A 187 0.58 1.31 -25.29
CA GLY A 187 1.94 1.58 -24.83
C GLY A 187 2.25 3.06 -24.68
N VAL A 188 1.22 3.91 -24.55
CA VAL A 188 1.39 5.34 -24.31
C VAL A 188 1.28 5.62 -22.82
N PHE A 189 2.27 6.35 -22.28
CA PHE A 189 2.27 6.75 -20.88
C PHE A 189 1.12 7.72 -20.58
N HIS A 190 0.49 7.58 -19.40
CA HIS A 190 -0.55 8.50 -18.97
C HIS A 190 -0.04 9.94 -18.87
N THR A 191 1.21 10.16 -18.50
CA THR A 191 1.87 11.49 -18.56
C THR A 191 1.82 12.08 -19.97
N THR A 192 2.09 11.28 -21.01
CA THR A 192 2.01 11.71 -22.42
C THR A 192 0.59 12.15 -22.81
N HIS A 193 -0.43 11.55 -22.19
CA HIS A 193 -1.83 11.95 -22.34
C HIS A 193 -2.25 13.16 -21.47
N GLY A 194 -1.32 13.77 -20.74
CA GLY A 194 -1.54 14.95 -19.92
C GLY A 194 -1.65 14.70 -18.41
N MET A 195 -1.40 13.47 -17.92
CA MET A 195 -1.45 13.17 -16.48
C MET A 195 -0.18 13.63 -15.74
N VAL A 196 0.02 14.95 -15.75
CA VAL A 196 1.08 15.64 -15.01
C VAL A 196 0.55 16.98 -14.53
N ASN A 197 0.98 17.41 -13.34
CA ASN A 197 0.66 18.74 -12.85
C ASN A 197 1.83 19.33 -12.06
N ARG A 198 1.90 20.66 -11.96
CA ARG A 198 2.91 21.40 -11.21
C ARG A 198 2.38 21.74 -9.82
N LEU A 199 3.21 21.55 -8.81
CA LEU A 199 2.97 21.92 -7.42
C LEU A 199 4.12 22.80 -6.93
N GLU A 200 3.80 23.95 -6.39
CA GLU A 200 4.76 24.84 -5.74
C GLU A 200 4.66 24.71 -4.23
N VAL A 201 5.77 24.35 -3.59
CA VAL A 201 5.87 24.27 -2.14
C VAL A 201 6.64 25.50 -1.66
N VAL A 202 5.98 26.33 -0.85
CA VAL A 202 6.55 27.61 -0.40
C VAL A 202 7.02 27.53 1.05
N ASP A 203 8.11 28.23 1.35
CA ASP A 203 8.61 28.43 2.71
C ASP A 203 7.69 29.41 3.45
N ASP A 204 6.56 28.89 3.94
CA ASP A 204 5.55 29.61 4.72
C ASP A 204 5.28 28.87 6.04
N SER A 205 5.11 29.63 7.12
CA SER A 205 4.91 29.11 8.47
C SER A 205 3.47 28.63 8.74
N ASP A 206 2.60 28.67 7.74
CA ASP A 206 1.18 28.36 7.88
C ASP A 206 0.89 26.84 7.94
N ASN A 207 1.88 25.98 7.71
CA ASN A 207 1.73 24.54 7.94
C ASN A 207 1.93 24.18 9.41
N GLU A 208 0.84 23.83 10.10
CA GLU A 208 0.85 23.37 11.50
C GLU A 208 0.84 21.83 11.63
N SER A 209 0.91 21.08 10.52
CA SER A 209 0.91 19.62 10.54
C SER A 209 2.20 19.08 11.16
N SER A 210 2.07 18.09 12.05
CA SER A 210 3.20 17.34 12.60
C SER A 210 3.41 16.03 11.86
N GLU A 211 4.57 15.42 12.07
CA GLU A 211 4.82 14.04 11.67
C GLU A 211 3.73 13.11 12.23
N PRO A 212 3.18 12.20 11.42
CA PRO A 212 2.21 11.21 11.90
C PRO A 212 2.82 10.27 12.95
N ALA A 213 1.99 9.77 13.85
CA ALA A 213 2.32 8.53 14.57
C ALA A 213 2.03 7.33 13.66
N SER A 214 2.87 6.31 13.74
CA SER A 214 2.71 5.05 13.01
C SER A 214 2.29 3.91 13.95
N GLU A 215 1.50 2.97 13.44
CA GLU A 215 1.23 1.70 14.13
C GLU A 215 2.15 0.58 13.64
N VAL A 216 2.66 0.69 12.41
CA VAL A 216 3.39 -0.35 11.70
C VAL A 216 4.61 0.24 11.00
N GLU A 217 5.78 -0.35 11.22
CA GLU A 217 6.99 -0.01 10.45
C GLU A 217 7.16 -0.96 9.26
N VAL A 218 7.51 -0.39 8.11
CA VAL A 218 7.94 -1.08 6.90
C VAL A 218 9.34 -0.57 6.57
N ARG A 219 10.33 -1.45 6.56
CA ARG A 219 11.72 -1.08 6.26
C ARG A 219 12.09 -1.57 4.88
N ILE A 220 12.79 -0.74 4.12
CA ILE A 220 13.28 -1.11 2.79
C ILE A 220 14.74 -0.67 2.62
N SER A 221 15.56 -1.58 2.11
CA SER A 221 16.95 -1.29 1.75
C SER A 221 17.49 -2.21 0.67
N SER A 222 18.51 -1.75 -0.04
CA SER A 222 19.20 -2.50 -1.08
C SER A 222 19.89 -3.77 -0.58
N THR A 223 20.12 -3.88 0.74
CA THR A 223 20.89 -4.98 1.34
C THR A 223 20.05 -5.97 2.15
N GLU A 224 18.95 -5.52 2.76
CA GLU A 224 18.07 -6.37 3.57
C GLU A 224 16.68 -6.56 2.94
N GLY A 225 16.37 -5.87 1.84
CA GLY A 225 15.09 -5.98 1.15
C GLY A 225 13.98 -5.21 1.85
N LEU A 226 12.75 -5.55 1.49
CA LEU A 226 11.51 -5.06 2.10
C LEU A 226 11.13 -5.94 3.29
N ARG A 227 10.87 -5.32 4.44
CA ARG A 227 10.52 -6.00 5.70
C ARG A 227 9.33 -5.31 6.34
N LEU A 228 8.35 -6.11 6.76
CA LEU A 228 7.20 -5.65 7.54
C LEU A 228 7.45 -5.98 9.02
N GLU A 229 7.60 -4.96 9.86
CA GLU A 229 7.85 -5.12 11.29
C GLU A 229 6.52 -5.19 12.06
N ALA A 230 5.69 -6.17 11.70
CA ALA A 230 4.43 -6.44 12.38
C ALA A 230 4.10 -7.92 12.41
N GLU A 231 3.60 -8.37 13.56
CA GLU A 231 3.01 -9.69 13.73
C GLU A 231 1.50 -9.51 13.87
N ASN A 232 0.72 -10.00 12.89
CA ASN A 232 -0.75 -10.05 12.91
C ASN A 232 -1.45 -8.68 12.91
N LEU A 233 -1.55 -8.09 11.72
CA LEU A 233 -2.32 -6.87 11.52
C LEU A 233 -3.81 -7.11 11.75
N GLN A 234 -4.43 -6.21 12.52
CA GLN A 234 -5.86 -6.22 12.76
C GLN A 234 -6.59 -5.42 11.66
N PRO A 235 -7.87 -5.73 11.40
CA PRO A 235 -8.70 -4.90 10.54
C PRO A 235 -8.86 -3.48 11.10
N GLY A 236 -9.06 -2.53 10.20
CA GLY A 236 -9.34 -1.13 10.49
C GLY A 236 -8.26 -0.17 9.97
N PRO A 237 -8.41 1.13 10.28
CA PRO A 237 -7.45 2.16 9.90
C PRO A 237 -6.05 1.85 10.45
N THR A 238 -5.05 1.86 9.58
CA THR A 238 -3.65 1.60 9.89
C THR A 238 -2.77 2.60 9.15
N THR A 239 -1.81 3.18 9.86
CA THR A 239 -0.75 4.05 9.36
C THR A 239 0.56 3.26 9.36
N PHE A 240 1.09 3.08 8.16
CA PHE A 240 2.38 2.44 7.92
C PHE A 240 3.44 3.52 7.76
N GLU A 241 4.53 3.42 8.52
CA GLU A 241 5.75 4.19 8.32
C GLU A 241 6.70 3.41 7.42
N VAL A 242 6.99 3.94 6.24
CA VAL A 242 7.98 3.39 5.33
C VAL A 242 9.30 4.08 5.57
N ILE A 243 10.28 3.30 6.02
CA ILE A 243 11.63 3.73 6.36
C ILE A 243 12.56 3.26 5.25
N PHE A 244 13.02 4.21 4.43
CA PHE A 244 14.06 4.00 3.43
C PHE A 244 15.42 4.06 4.15
N GLU A 245 16.05 2.92 4.40
CA GLU A 245 17.34 2.86 5.10
C GLU A 245 18.51 3.22 4.16
N ASP A 246 18.34 2.93 2.87
CA ASP A 246 19.05 3.52 1.76
C ASP A 246 18.08 3.66 0.57
N ASN A 247 18.57 4.19 -0.55
CA ASN A 247 17.87 4.08 -1.83
C ASN A 247 18.91 4.05 -2.96
N ILE A 248 18.74 3.12 -3.90
CA ILE A 248 19.61 2.97 -5.07
C ILE A 248 18.79 3.11 -6.34
N VAL A 249 19.40 3.64 -7.40
CA VAL A 249 18.77 3.67 -8.72
C VAL A 249 19.03 2.35 -9.43
N TYR A 250 17.96 1.65 -9.79
CA TYR A 250 18.04 0.39 -10.52
C TYR A 250 18.24 0.61 -12.03
N GLY A 251 18.48 -0.48 -12.77
CA GLY A 251 18.68 -0.42 -14.22
C GLY A 251 17.49 0.13 -15.02
N HIS A 252 16.33 0.28 -14.41
CA HIS A 252 15.14 0.92 -14.96
C HIS A 252 14.95 2.38 -14.50
N GLY A 253 15.95 2.98 -13.84
CA GLY A 253 15.95 4.41 -13.52
C GLY A 253 15.12 4.82 -12.30
N LEU A 254 14.41 3.91 -11.65
CA LEU A 254 13.68 4.18 -10.39
C LEU A 254 14.46 3.69 -9.17
N GLY A 255 14.03 4.14 -7.99
CA GLY A 255 14.53 3.67 -6.70
C GLY A 255 13.56 2.72 -6.01
N HIS A 256 13.81 2.46 -4.73
CA HIS A 256 12.86 1.81 -3.84
C HIS A 256 11.61 2.67 -3.67
N ASP A 257 10.49 1.99 -3.56
CA ASP A 257 9.15 2.46 -3.22
C ASP A 257 8.39 1.32 -2.51
N VAL A 258 7.17 1.58 -2.04
CA VAL A 258 6.36 0.54 -1.41
C VAL A 258 4.91 0.71 -1.79
N HIS A 259 4.30 -0.35 -2.33
CA HIS A 259 2.91 -0.39 -2.74
C HIS A 259 2.14 -1.47 -1.98
N LEU A 260 0.95 -1.11 -1.51
CA LEU A 260 0.04 -2.04 -0.85
C LEU A 260 -0.93 -2.65 -1.87
N VAL A 261 -0.95 -3.97 -1.91
CA VAL A 261 -1.80 -4.77 -2.80
C VAL A 261 -2.70 -5.64 -1.96
N ARG A 262 -4.00 -5.68 -2.27
CA ARG A 262 -4.93 -6.69 -1.78
C ARG A 262 -5.06 -7.81 -2.80
N LEU A 263 -4.84 -9.05 -2.35
CA LEU A 263 -5.06 -10.25 -3.15
C LEU A 263 -6.53 -10.66 -3.11
N ASP A 264 -7.06 -11.06 -4.26
CA ASP A 264 -8.44 -11.55 -4.41
C ASP A 264 -8.55 -13.08 -4.36
N GLY A 265 -7.41 -13.78 -4.23
CA GLY A 265 -7.31 -15.24 -4.21
C GLY A 265 -7.17 -15.87 -5.60
N GLU A 266 -7.30 -15.08 -6.68
CA GLU A 266 -6.99 -15.49 -8.06
C GLU A 266 -5.62 -14.98 -8.48
N THR A 267 -5.25 -13.77 -8.04
CA THR A 267 -3.96 -13.14 -8.33
C THR A 267 -2.81 -13.80 -7.60
N THR A 268 -1.75 -14.09 -8.35
CA THR A 268 -0.50 -14.64 -7.85
C THR A 268 0.56 -13.56 -7.63
N VAL A 269 1.53 -13.83 -6.76
CA VAL A 269 2.70 -12.96 -6.54
C VAL A 269 3.51 -12.81 -7.83
N GLU A 270 3.60 -13.87 -8.64
CA GLU A 270 4.29 -13.85 -9.92
C GLU A 270 3.65 -12.88 -10.93
N GLU A 271 2.31 -12.77 -10.97
CA GLU A 271 1.62 -11.80 -11.81
C GLU A 271 1.90 -10.35 -11.36
N ILE A 272 1.95 -10.10 -10.06
CA ILE A 272 2.34 -8.78 -9.51
C ILE A 272 3.79 -8.46 -9.85
N ASN A 273 4.70 -9.44 -9.66
CA ASN A 273 6.13 -9.32 -9.95
C ASN A 273 6.39 -8.97 -11.42
N GLY A 274 5.64 -9.57 -12.35
CA GLY A 274 5.71 -9.23 -13.76
C GLY A 274 5.12 -7.84 -14.06
N TRP A 275 3.91 -7.55 -13.57
CA TRP A 275 3.20 -6.32 -13.89
C TRP A 275 3.95 -5.05 -13.43
N ILE A 276 4.56 -5.09 -12.26
CA ILE A 276 5.11 -3.88 -11.62
C ILE A 276 6.35 -3.34 -12.31
N ASN A 277 7.12 -4.17 -13.02
CA ASN A 277 8.30 -3.71 -13.74
C ASN A 277 7.92 -3.09 -15.09
N TYR A 278 7.93 -1.76 -15.20
CA TYR A 278 7.58 -1.07 -16.44
C TYR A 278 8.51 -1.40 -17.63
N LEU A 279 9.72 -1.94 -17.40
CA LEU A 279 10.58 -2.41 -18.49
C LEU A 279 10.29 -3.85 -18.94
N ASP A 280 9.43 -4.61 -18.27
CA ASP A 280 9.16 -6.00 -18.66
C ASP A 280 8.07 -6.10 -19.75
N ILE A 281 8.43 -5.78 -21.00
CA ILE A 281 7.50 -5.88 -22.14
C ILE A 281 7.34 -7.33 -22.68
N GLY A 282 7.98 -8.32 -22.03
CA GLY A 282 8.01 -9.73 -22.44
C GLY A 282 8.99 -10.04 -23.59
N ALA A 283 9.36 -11.32 -23.72
CA ALA A 283 10.44 -11.77 -24.62
C ALA A 283 10.16 -11.66 -26.14
N ASP A 284 8.89 -11.57 -26.54
CA ASP A 284 8.46 -11.57 -27.95
C ASP A 284 7.82 -10.25 -28.41
N GLY A 285 7.81 -9.21 -27.55
CA GLY A 285 7.27 -7.89 -27.87
C GLY A 285 5.80 -7.92 -28.29
N TYR A 286 4.88 -7.94 -27.31
CA TYR A 286 3.48 -7.44 -27.36
C TYR A 286 2.68 -7.76 -26.06
N TYR A 287 3.35 -7.91 -24.90
CA TYR A 287 2.81 -8.42 -23.60
C TYR A 287 2.48 -9.93 -23.59
N ALA A 288 3.45 -10.78 -23.26
CA ALA A 288 3.16 -12.19 -22.99
C ALA A 288 2.74 -12.36 -21.51
N ASP A 289 1.54 -11.86 -21.24
CA ASP A 289 0.59 -12.36 -20.24
C ASP A 289 0.49 -11.70 -18.84
N SER A 290 1.30 -10.71 -18.42
CA SER A 290 0.99 -9.97 -17.16
C SER A 290 1.47 -8.50 -16.97
N GLY A 291 2.32 -7.90 -17.81
CA GLY A 291 2.40 -6.42 -17.88
C GLY A 291 3.77 -5.76 -17.86
N ALA A 292 3.73 -4.45 -18.11
CA ALA A 292 4.77 -3.44 -18.01
C ALA A 292 4.07 -2.16 -17.50
N LEU A 293 3.48 -2.21 -16.31
CA LEU A 293 2.54 -1.19 -15.81
C LEU A 293 1.36 -0.86 -16.74
N VAL A 294 0.85 -1.84 -17.49
CA VAL A 294 -0.29 -1.60 -18.38
C VAL A 294 -1.58 -1.57 -17.58
N SER A 295 -2.36 -0.51 -17.73
CA SER A 295 -3.69 -0.43 -17.12
C SER A 295 -4.67 0.32 -18.01
N ALA A 296 -5.67 -0.41 -18.53
CA ALA A 296 -6.74 0.18 -19.34
C ALA A 296 -8.13 -0.04 -18.75
N SER A 297 -9.05 0.82 -19.18
CA SER A 297 -10.45 0.77 -18.76
C SER A 297 -11.08 -0.59 -19.04
N GLY A 298 -11.50 -1.30 -17.98
CA GLY A 298 -12.16 -2.60 -18.07
C GLY A 298 -11.21 -3.79 -18.05
N GLN A 299 -9.90 -3.55 -18.08
CA GLN A 299 -8.89 -4.50 -17.63
C GLN A 299 -8.60 -4.15 -16.18
N ARG A 300 -9.21 -4.87 -15.23
CA ARG A 300 -8.64 -4.84 -13.88
C ARG A 300 -7.21 -5.35 -14.05
N GLY A 301 -6.22 -4.61 -13.53
CA GLY A 301 -4.95 -5.26 -13.22
C GLY A 301 -5.26 -6.52 -12.40
N PRO A 302 -4.38 -7.54 -12.41
CA PRO A 302 -4.66 -8.80 -11.72
C PRO A 302 -5.16 -8.54 -10.28
N GLN A 303 -4.56 -7.55 -9.62
CA GLN A 303 -4.72 -7.14 -8.23
C GLN A 303 -5.50 -5.82 -7.99
N THR A 304 -5.87 -5.60 -6.72
CA THR A 304 -6.35 -4.28 -6.23
C THR A 304 -5.24 -3.56 -5.46
N PHE A 305 -4.69 -2.50 -6.05
CA PHE A 305 -3.74 -1.60 -5.38
C PHE A 305 -4.47 -0.57 -4.51
N LEU A 306 -3.97 -0.37 -3.29
CA LEU A 306 -4.58 0.46 -2.25
C LEU A 306 -3.76 1.70 -1.90
N GLY A 307 -2.68 1.97 -2.62
CA GLY A 307 -1.77 3.07 -2.37
C GLY A 307 -0.37 2.60 -2.01
N GLY A 308 0.28 3.37 -1.14
CA GLY A 308 1.68 3.22 -0.79
C GLY A 308 2.43 4.55 -0.92
N VAL A 309 3.75 4.46 -0.96
CA VAL A 309 4.65 5.61 -1.12
C VAL A 309 5.54 5.39 -2.33
N GLN A 310 5.70 6.44 -3.13
CA GLN A 310 6.61 6.46 -4.28
C GLN A 310 8.06 6.72 -3.85
N THR A 311 8.97 6.57 -4.81
CA THR A 311 10.42 6.70 -4.61
C THR A 311 10.81 7.99 -3.88
N LEU A 312 11.65 7.87 -2.85
CA LEU A 312 12.12 8.99 -2.04
C LEU A 312 13.66 9.00 -1.98
N PHE A 313 14.26 10.11 -2.42
CA PHE A 313 15.70 10.38 -2.31
C PHE A 313 15.95 11.64 -1.46
N PRO A 314 17.11 11.74 -0.78
CA PRO A 314 17.43 12.90 0.03
C PRO A 314 17.65 14.12 -0.86
N ASN A 315 17.00 15.22 -0.54
CA ASN A 315 17.39 16.52 -1.08
C ASN A 315 18.66 17.00 -0.37
N ALA A 316 19.81 16.77 -1.00
CA ALA A 316 21.10 17.22 -0.48
C ALA A 316 21.16 18.74 -0.25
N GLY A 317 20.40 19.54 -1.04
CA GLY A 317 20.26 20.99 -0.87
C GLY A 317 19.58 21.38 0.45
N ALA A 318 18.71 20.52 0.97
CA ALA A 318 18.05 20.65 2.27
C ALA A 318 18.83 19.97 3.41
N GLY A 319 19.97 19.35 3.13
CA GLY A 319 20.77 18.62 4.13
C GLY A 319 20.15 17.31 4.61
N GLN A 320 19.22 16.74 3.83
CA GLN A 320 18.64 15.43 4.09
C GLN A 320 19.67 14.32 3.84
N ASP A 321 19.59 13.24 4.62
CA ASP A 321 20.37 12.01 4.47
C ASP A 321 19.50 10.83 4.96
N PHE A 322 19.87 9.61 4.58
CA PHE A 322 19.15 8.42 5.05
C PHE A 322 19.36 8.19 6.56
N PRO A 323 18.37 7.59 7.27
CA PRO A 323 17.10 7.09 6.74
C PRO A 323 16.10 8.23 6.44
N LEU A 324 15.26 8.00 5.43
CA LEU A 324 14.13 8.87 5.10
C LEU A 324 12.81 8.15 5.37
N THR A 325 11.77 8.91 5.71
CA THR A 325 10.46 8.35 6.04
C THR A 325 9.34 8.99 5.24
N ALA A 326 8.37 8.16 4.87
CA ALA A 326 7.07 8.57 4.36
C ALA A 326 6.02 7.60 4.92
N TYR A 327 4.78 8.03 5.00
CA TYR A 327 3.71 7.26 5.61
C TYR A 327 2.63 6.96 4.58
N PHE A 328 2.00 5.80 4.64
CA PHE A 328 0.73 5.57 3.92
C PHE A 328 -0.35 5.07 4.87
N HIS A 329 -1.59 5.39 4.53
CA HIS A 329 -2.75 5.11 5.36
C HIS A 329 -3.69 4.17 4.61
N ALA A 330 -4.06 3.07 5.25
CA ALA A 330 -4.97 2.07 4.69
C ALA A 330 -6.03 1.67 5.71
N ASP A 331 -7.25 1.43 5.24
CA ASP A 331 -8.29 0.77 6.04
C ASP A 331 -8.26 -0.73 5.72
N LEU A 332 -7.61 -1.50 6.58
CA LEU A 332 -7.37 -2.91 6.36
C LEU A 332 -8.65 -3.71 6.60
N THR A 333 -8.99 -4.58 5.68
CA THR A 333 -10.08 -5.55 5.84
C THR A 333 -9.51 -6.97 5.92
N PRO A 334 -10.26 -7.94 6.45
CA PRO A 334 -9.79 -9.32 6.49
C PRO A 334 -9.39 -9.83 5.08
N GLY A 335 -8.23 -10.46 4.97
CA GLY A 335 -7.71 -10.93 3.69
C GLY A 335 -6.20 -11.08 3.62
N GLN A 336 -5.72 -11.41 2.43
CA GLN A 336 -4.29 -11.51 2.10
C GLN A 336 -3.83 -10.26 1.36
N TYR A 337 -2.62 -9.82 1.65
CA TYR A 337 -2.02 -8.60 1.13
C TYR A 337 -0.57 -8.81 0.77
N VAL A 338 -0.06 -7.94 -0.09
CA VAL A 338 1.34 -7.86 -0.46
C VAL A 338 1.81 -6.42 -0.33
N LEU A 339 2.97 -6.22 0.30
CA LEU A 339 3.79 -5.03 0.10
C LEU A 339 4.83 -5.35 -0.97
N VAL A 340 4.98 -4.49 -1.96
CA VAL A 340 5.91 -4.70 -3.08
C VAL A 340 6.54 -3.38 -3.52
N SER A 341 7.83 -3.42 -3.90
CA SER A 341 8.50 -2.30 -4.57
C SER A 341 8.56 -2.53 -6.08
N GLU A 342 8.40 -1.47 -6.88
CA GLU A 342 8.73 -1.42 -8.30
C GLU A 342 10.24 -1.51 -8.50
N VAL A 343 10.76 -2.74 -8.50
CA VAL A 343 12.15 -3.06 -8.88
C VAL A 343 12.14 -4.10 -10.00
N PRO A 344 13.26 -4.39 -10.70
CA PRO A 344 13.23 -5.28 -11.87
C PRO A 344 12.74 -6.71 -11.58
N ASN A 345 12.97 -7.19 -10.36
CA ASN A 345 12.50 -8.50 -9.91
C ASN A 345 12.27 -8.46 -8.39
N PRO A 346 11.07 -8.08 -7.93
CA PRO A 346 10.81 -7.95 -6.50
C PRO A 346 10.98 -9.25 -5.70
N VAL A 347 10.66 -10.41 -6.28
CA VAL A 347 10.82 -11.71 -5.62
C VAL A 347 12.29 -12.11 -5.45
N GLN A 348 13.16 -11.69 -6.37
CA GLN A 348 14.60 -11.99 -6.32
C GLN A 348 15.43 -10.83 -6.91
N PRO A 349 15.55 -9.70 -6.19
CA PRO A 349 16.23 -8.49 -6.66
C PRO A 349 17.76 -8.70 -6.81
N ASP A 350 18.34 -9.58 -6.00
CA ASP A 350 19.75 -9.96 -6.07
C ASP A 350 19.87 -11.46 -6.36
N ALA A 351 20.32 -11.80 -7.58
CA ALA A 351 20.54 -13.18 -8.00
C ALA A 351 21.62 -13.91 -7.18
N ASP A 352 22.54 -13.16 -6.56
CA ASP A 352 23.59 -13.68 -5.70
C ASP A 352 23.16 -13.76 -4.23
N ASN A 353 22.03 -13.13 -3.86
CA ASN A 353 21.44 -13.15 -2.51
C ASN A 353 19.94 -13.47 -2.54
N PRO A 354 19.55 -14.76 -2.64
CA PRO A 354 18.15 -15.17 -2.77
C PRO A 354 17.31 -14.95 -1.50
N GLU A 355 17.91 -14.54 -0.38
CA GLU A 355 17.18 -14.23 0.85
C GLU A 355 16.63 -12.80 0.87
N VAL A 356 17.16 -11.91 0.02
CA VAL A 356 16.65 -10.54 -0.14
C VAL A 356 15.44 -10.58 -1.06
N SER A 357 14.32 -10.03 -0.59
CA SER A 357 13.09 -9.85 -1.36
C SER A 357 12.65 -8.39 -1.23
N MET A 358 12.16 -7.78 -2.30
CA MET A 358 11.47 -6.47 -2.28
C MET A 358 9.95 -6.65 -2.28
N LEU A 359 9.51 -7.80 -1.75
CA LEU A 359 8.12 -8.20 -1.65
C LEU A 359 7.87 -8.95 -0.34
N VAL A 360 6.79 -8.61 0.35
CA VAL A 360 6.35 -9.27 1.59
C VAL A 360 4.85 -9.55 1.51
N GLU A 361 4.49 -10.82 1.68
CA GLU A 361 3.10 -11.24 1.88
C GLU A 361 2.71 -11.17 3.36
N PHE A 362 1.48 -10.74 3.64
CA PHE A 362 0.93 -10.79 4.99
C PHE A 362 -0.59 -10.98 4.96
N SER A 363 -1.15 -11.34 6.12
CA SER A 363 -2.59 -11.50 6.29
C SER A 363 -3.14 -10.59 7.37
N VAL A 364 -4.35 -10.11 7.13
CA VAL A 364 -5.17 -9.42 8.13
C VAL A 364 -6.22 -10.42 8.59
N THR A 365 -6.08 -10.89 9.82
CA THR A 365 -6.93 -11.94 10.39
C THR A 365 -7.58 -11.44 11.68
N PRO A 366 -8.90 -11.18 11.68
CA PRO A 366 -9.63 -10.76 12.87
C PRO A 366 -9.43 -11.71 14.03
N GLY A 367 -9.11 -11.18 15.21
CA GLY A 367 -8.98 -11.98 16.42
C GLY A 367 -7.88 -13.04 16.33
N ALA A 368 -6.86 -12.86 15.47
CA ALA A 368 -5.71 -13.77 15.37
C ALA A 368 -5.14 -14.10 16.75
N GLY A 369 -5.02 -13.09 17.62
CA GLY A 369 -4.55 -13.20 19.00
C GLY A 369 -5.38 -14.09 19.93
N LEU A 370 -6.58 -14.51 19.52
CA LEU A 370 -7.40 -15.48 20.25
C LEU A 370 -7.00 -16.93 19.95
N THR A 371 -6.31 -17.17 18.84
CA THR A 371 -5.92 -18.51 18.40
C THR A 371 -5.07 -19.19 19.46
N GLY A 372 -5.55 -20.32 19.97
CA GLY A 372 -4.84 -21.12 20.97
C GLY A 372 -5.76 -21.95 21.85
N ALA A 373 -5.16 -22.64 22.81
CA ALA A 373 -5.86 -23.42 23.83
C ALA A 373 -6.19 -22.55 25.05
N TRP A 374 -7.40 -22.70 25.56
CA TRP A 374 -7.96 -21.96 26.69
C TRP A 374 -8.60 -22.94 27.66
N TYR A 375 -8.50 -22.68 28.95
CA TYR A 375 -9.04 -23.57 29.98
C TYR A 375 -9.56 -22.80 31.18
N ASP A 376 -10.48 -23.40 31.92
CA ASP A 376 -10.90 -22.91 33.22
C ASP A 376 -10.01 -23.55 34.31
N PRO A 377 -9.21 -22.77 35.06
CA PRO A 377 -8.35 -23.29 36.12
C PRO A 377 -9.11 -23.99 37.27
N ALA A 378 -10.39 -23.67 37.49
CA ALA A 378 -11.21 -24.29 38.52
C ALA A 378 -11.70 -25.70 38.12
N THR A 379 -11.74 -25.99 36.81
CA THR A 379 -12.18 -27.28 36.27
C THR A 379 -11.13 -27.83 35.31
N ALA A 380 -10.04 -28.36 35.88
CA ALA A 380 -8.98 -29.00 35.09
C ALA A 380 -9.53 -30.17 34.27
N GLY A 381 -9.26 -30.16 32.96
CA GLY A 381 -9.71 -31.20 32.02
C GLY A 381 -10.82 -30.76 31.07
N GLN A 382 -11.30 -29.51 31.17
CA GLN A 382 -12.18 -28.90 30.17
C GLN A 382 -11.69 -27.53 29.71
N GLY A 383 -12.11 -27.12 28.52
CA GLY A 383 -11.70 -25.86 27.93
C GLY A 383 -12.06 -25.74 26.46
N TRP A 384 -11.47 -24.73 25.83
CA TRP A 384 -11.74 -24.33 24.46
C TRP A 384 -10.45 -24.30 23.65
N ASN A 385 -10.52 -24.65 22.37
CA ASN A 385 -9.51 -24.27 21.40
C ASN A 385 -10.14 -23.29 20.42
N PHE A 386 -9.52 -22.14 20.23
CA PHE A 386 -9.95 -21.16 19.22
C PHE A 386 -8.99 -21.18 18.03
N ILE A 387 -9.55 -21.04 16.84
CA ILE A 387 -8.80 -20.91 15.59
C ILE A 387 -9.35 -19.71 14.83
N ALA A 388 -8.55 -18.66 14.70
CA ALA A 388 -8.86 -17.53 13.83
C ALA A 388 -8.44 -17.81 12.40
N THR A 389 -9.27 -17.40 11.45
CA THR A 389 -9.04 -17.52 10.02
C THR A 389 -9.49 -16.22 9.34
N PRO A 390 -9.14 -15.99 8.07
CA PRO A 390 -9.72 -14.88 7.30
C PRO A 390 -11.26 -14.90 7.24
N GLY A 391 -11.89 -16.08 7.45
CA GLY A 391 -13.34 -16.24 7.51
C GLY A 391 -13.96 -16.07 8.91
N GLY A 392 -13.18 -15.77 9.96
CA GLY A 392 -13.66 -15.62 11.34
C GLY A 392 -12.99 -16.57 12.35
N VAL A 393 -13.46 -16.55 13.59
CA VAL A 393 -12.94 -17.35 14.71
C VAL A 393 -13.86 -18.53 15.02
N PHE A 394 -13.29 -19.72 15.09
CA PHE A 394 -13.98 -20.98 15.40
C PHE A 394 -13.59 -21.49 16.79
N GLY A 395 -14.56 -22.01 17.55
CA GLY A 395 -14.34 -22.58 18.88
C GLY A 395 -14.62 -24.08 18.94
N TYR A 396 -13.74 -24.82 19.61
CA TYR A 396 -13.90 -26.24 19.93
C TYR A 396 -13.90 -26.43 21.45
N PHE A 397 -15.03 -26.86 22.00
CA PHE A 397 -15.12 -27.22 23.41
C PHE A 397 -14.71 -28.67 23.62
N TYR A 398 -13.92 -28.90 24.65
CA TYR A 398 -13.60 -30.22 25.16
C TYR A 398 -13.97 -30.25 26.64
N GLY A 399 -14.87 -31.14 27.03
CA GLY A 399 -15.27 -31.30 28.43
C GLY A 399 -16.07 -32.57 28.65
N TYR A 400 -17.09 -32.50 29.51
CA TYR A 400 -17.88 -33.64 29.94
C TYR A 400 -19.38 -33.33 29.96
N ALA A 401 -20.20 -34.30 29.58
CA ALA A 401 -21.66 -34.26 29.69
C ALA A 401 -22.12 -34.49 31.15
N ASP A 402 -23.40 -34.28 31.46
CA ASP A 402 -23.95 -34.53 32.82
C ASP A 402 -23.83 -36.02 33.22
N SER A 403 -23.75 -36.91 32.23
CA SER A 403 -23.47 -38.34 32.40
C SER A 403 -22.03 -38.65 32.85
N GLY A 404 -21.11 -37.69 32.72
CA GLY A 404 -19.66 -37.86 32.91
C GLY A 404 -18.92 -38.40 31.68
N GLU A 405 -19.60 -38.62 30.56
CA GLU A 405 -18.97 -38.97 29.28
C GLU A 405 -18.28 -37.74 28.66
N THR A 406 -17.29 -37.94 27.79
CA THR A 406 -16.61 -36.85 27.09
C THR A 406 -17.56 -36.13 26.15
N LEU A 407 -17.55 -34.81 26.18
CA LEU A 407 -18.37 -33.95 25.35
C LEU A 407 -17.48 -33.06 24.48
N TRP A 408 -17.63 -33.16 23.17
CA TRP A 408 -16.93 -32.33 22.20
C TRP A 408 -17.96 -31.52 21.43
N LEU A 409 -17.82 -30.20 21.48
CA LEU A 409 -18.71 -29.28 20.79
C LEU A 409 -17.92 -28.41 19.83
N ILE A 410 -18.56 -28.01 18.76
CA ILE A 410 -18.03 -27.04 17.80
C ILE A 410 -19.02 -25.89 17.68
N THR A 411 -18.52 -24.66 17.60
CA THR A 411 -19.37 -23.52 17.29
C THR A 411 -19.90 -23.63 15.86
N GLU A 412 -21.20 -23.43 15.66
CA GLU A 412 -21.77 -23.16 14.33
C GLU A 412 -21.19 -21.84 13.80
N GLU A 413 -21.01 -21.73 12.48
CA GLU A 413 -20.44 -20.54 11.83
C GLU A 413 -21.14 -19.26 12.27
N VAL A 414 -20.44 -18.42 13.03
CA VAL A 414 -20.79 -17.02 13.23
C VAL A 414 -19.52 -16.18 13.08
N ILE A 415 -19.57 -15.34 12.04
CA ILE A 415 -18.60 -14.30 11.72
C ILE A 415 -19.05 -13.04 12.44
N GLY A 416 -18.22 -12.49 13.32
CA GLY A 416 -18.49 -11.22 13.99
C GLY A 416 -17.21 -10.58 14.48
N ASP A 417 -17.22 -9.24 14.55
CA ASP A 417 -16.14 -8.45 15.13
C ASP A 417 -16.05 -8.79 16.62
N ILE A 418 -15.02 -9.57 17.01
CA ILE A 418 -14.78 -9.89 18.41
C ILE A 418 -14.06 -8.71 19.02
N SER A 419 -14.81 -7.84 19.70
CA SER A 419 -14.25 -6.72 20.43
C SER A 419 -14.01 -7.06 21.89
N THR A 420 -12.95 -6.49 22.47
CA THR A 420 -12.67 -6.66 23.90
C THR A 420 -13.85 -6.15 24.75
N GLY A 421 -14.33 -7.00 25.65
CA GLY A 421 -15.42 -6.70 26.58
C GLY A 421 -16.83 -6.79 25.99
N GLU A 422 -16.98 -7.08 24.69
CA GLU A 422 -18.28 -7.33 24.08
C GLU A 422 -18.64 -8.83 24.14
N SER A 423 -19.93 -9.10 24.28
CA SER A 423 -20.45 -10.46 24.31
C SER A 423 -20.73 -10.98 22.90
N VAL A 424 -20.24 -12.16 22.56
CA VAL A 424 -20.50 -12.83 21.29
C VAL A 424 -21.13 -14.20 21.54
N ALA A 425 -22.27 -14.47 20.89
CA ALA A 425 -23.03 -15.70 21.06
C ALA A 425 -22.88 -16.63 19.86
N TYR A 426 -22.74 -17.93 20.13
CA TYR A 426 -22.57 -18.99 19.14
C TYR A 426 -23.52 -20.14 19.46
N ASN A 427 -24.11 -20.72 18.41
CA ASN A 427 -24.72 -22.04 18.55
C ASN A 427 -23.61 -23.08 18.70
N LEU A 428 -23.90 -24.13 19.46
CA LEU A 428 -23.01 -25.25 19.68
C LEU A 428 -23.59 -26.50 19.05
N LEU A 429 -22.76 -27.15 18.26
CA LEU A 429 -23.08 -28.36 17.54
C LEU A 429 -22.23 -29.52 18.07
N TYR A 430 -22.72 -30.74 17.90
CA TYR A 430 -22.00 -31.97 18.22
C TYR A 430 -22.25 -33.03 17.14
N GLY A 431 -21.27 -33.92 16.97
CA GLY A 431 -21.42 -35.08 16.11
C GLY A 431 -22.12 -36.22 16.85
N GLU A 432 -23.09 -36.87 16.20
CA GLU A 432 -23.73 -38.07 16.74
C GLU A 432 -23.08 -39.34 16.17
N LEU A 433 -22.82 -40.31 17.07
CA LEU A 433 -22.61 -41.73 16.78
C LEU A 433 -21.36 -42.12 15.97
N GLY A 434 -20.94 -43.37 16.19
CA GLY A 434 -19.72 -43.97 15.65
C GLY A 434 -18.75 -44.40 16.74
N SER A 435 -17.80 -45.25 16.38
CA SER A 435 -16.64 -45.57 17.23
C SER A 435 -15.37 -45.35 16.43
N PHE A 436 -14.22 -45.28 17.10
CA PHE A 436 -12.94 -45.21 16.40
C PHE A 436 -12.76 -46.35 15.38
N SER A 437 -13.28 -47.54 15.68
CA SER A 437 -13.22 -48.72 14.80
C SER A 437 -14.36 -48.84 13.78
N ASP A 438 -15.40 -48.03 13.92
CA ASP A 438 -16.59 -48.04 13.07
C ASP A 438 -17.16 -46.61 13.01
N PRO A 439 -16.47 -45.70 12.28
CA PRO A 439 -16.92 -44.32 12.18
C PRO A 439 -18.22 -44.28 11.38
N VAL A 440 -19.23 -43.61 11.92
CA VAL A 440 -20.46 -43.31 11.20
C VAL A 440 -20.30 -41.91 10.63
N GLN A 441 -20.52 -41.74 9.33
CA GLN A 441 -20.60 -40.42 8.73
C GLN A 441 -22.00 -39.87 8.98
N PRO A 442 -22.17 -38.83 9.81
CA PRO A 442 -23.46 -38.17 9.92
C PRO A 442 -23.74 -37.35 8.65
N ASP A 443 -25.03 -37.20 8.32
CA ASP A 443 -25.46 -36.33 7.22
C ASP A 443 -25.28 -34.84 7.58
N ASP A 444 -25.37 -34.49 8.88
CA ASP A 444 -25.16 -33.14 9.43
C ASP A 444 -24.79 -33.20 10.94
N LEU A 445 -24.29 -32.10 11.51
CA LEU A 445 -24.10 -31.96 12.94
C LEU A 445 -25.42 -31.62 13.65
N SER A 446 -25.56 -32.08 14.90
CA SER A 446 -26.76 -31.82 15.69
C SER A 446 -26.56 -30.62 16.61
N HIS A 447 -27.61 -29.81 16.77
CA HIS A 447 -27.60 -28.70 17.72
C HIS A 447 -27.63 -29.19 19.17
N TRP A 448 -26.64 -28.78 19.96
CA TRP A 448 -26.49 -29.11 21.37
C TRP A 448 -27.00 -28.00 22.31
N GLY A 449 -26.73 -26.73 21.98
CA GLY A 449 -26.98 -25.58 22.85
C GLY A 449 -26.34 -24.30 22.33
N GLU A 450 -26.06 -23.36 23.22
CA GLU A 450 -25.45 -22.07 22.90
C GLU A 450 -24.30 -21.76 23.87
N VAL A 451 -23.36 -20.92 23.44
CA VAL A 451 -22.35 -20.30 24.29
C VAL A 451 -22.28 -18.81 24.04
N THR A 452 -22.11 -18.04 25.11
CA THR A 452 -21.76 -16.61 25.03
C THR A 452 -20.35 -16.41 25.56
N PHE A 453 -19.47 -15.82 24.75
CA PHE A 453 -18.13 -15.41 25.16
C PHE A 453 -18.06 -13.93 25.43
N VAL A 454 -17.28 -13.54 26.44
CA VAL A 454 -16.78 -12.17 26.63
C VAL A 454 -15.27 -12.27 26.74
N PHE A 455 -14.54 -11.70 25.78
CA PHE A 455 -13.09 -11.66 25.82
C PHE A 455 -12.63 -10.39 26.52
N ASP A 456 -12.15 -10.52 27.76
CA ASP A 456 -11.66 -9.38 28.56
C ASP A 456 -10.25 -8.94 28.11
N SER A 457 -9.50 -9.86 27.50
CA SER A 457 -8.20 -9.64 26.86
C SER A 457 -7.85 -10.84 25.97
N CYS A 458 -6.71 -10.79 25.27
CA CYS A 458 -6.16 -11.93 24.54
C CYS A 458 -5.78 -13.15 25.44
N ASN A 459 -5.83 -13.01 26.77
CA ASN A 459 -5.42 -14.04 27.74
C ASN A 459 -6.51 -14.41 28.75
N GLN A 460 -7.63 -13.68 28.77
CA GLN A 460 -8.73 -13.87 29.73
C GLN A 460 -10.06 -13.71 29.02
N ALA A 461 -10.97 -14.64 29.28
CA ALA A 461 -12.33 -14.60 28.76
C ALA A 461 -13.31 -15.27 29.73
N THR A 462 -14.58 -14.93 29.62
CA THR A 462 -15.67 -15.67 30.25
C THR A 462 -16.48 -16.39 29.18
N ALA A 463 -16.83 -17.66 29.41
CA ALA A 463 -17.75 -18.41 28.55
C ALA A 463 -18.96 -18.87 29.35
N GLU A 464 -20.15 -18.45 28.94
CA GLU A 464 -21.43 -18.92 29.50
C GLU A 464 -22.04 -19.93 28.52
N ILE A 465 -21.93 -21.21 28.86
CA ILE A 465 -22.41 -22.32 28.04
C ILE A 465 -23.75 -22.83 28.59
N SER A 466 -24.72 -23.08 27.71
CA SER A 466 -26.04 -23.61 28.08
C SER A 466 -26.58 -24.52 26.99
N GLY A 467 -26.88 -25.78 27.32
CA GLY A 467 -27.37 -26.75 26.36
C GLY A 467 -28.06 -27.95 26.98
N ALA A 468 -28.10 -29.06 26.24
CA ALA A 468 -28.79 -30.29 26.63
C ALA A 468 -28.34 -30.87 27.98
N ASP A 469 -27.07 -30.68 28.36
CA ASP A 469 -26.49 -31.17 29.61
C ASP A 469 -26.51 -30.14 30.76
N GLY A 470 -27.20 -29.01 30.58
CA GLY A 470 -27.30 -27.94 31.57
C GLY A 470 -26.50 -26.70 31.20
N ALA A 471 -26.23 -25.85 32.19
CA ALA A 471 -25.54 -24.58 32.00
C ALA A 471 -24.35 -24.44 32.95
N GLN A 472 -23.27 -23.83 32.45
CA GLN A 472 -22.05 -23.57 33.19
C GLN A 472 -21.43 -22.23 32.77
N THR A 473 -20.73 -21.57 33.68
CA THR A 473 -19.85 -20.44 33.37
C THR A 473 -18.39 -20.88 33.54
N HIS A 474 -17.55 -20.61 32.54
CA HIS A 474 -16.12 -20.85 32.58
C HIS A 474 -15.35 -19.53 32.69
N GLN A 475 -14.36 -19.50 33.56
CA GLN A 475 -13.40 -18.40 33.67
C GLN A 475 -12.12 -18.81 32.94
N LEU A 476 -12.04 -18.47 31.67
CA LEU A 476 -11.02 -18.97 30.76
C LEU A 476 -9.71 -18.20 30.87
N GLN A 477 -8.62 -18.95 30.83
CA GLN A 477 -7.25 -18.45 30.70
C GLN A 477 -6.55 -19.13 29.52
N ARG A 478 -5.76 -18.37 28.76
CA ARG A 478 -4.94 -18.91 27.67
C ARG A 478 -3.83 -19.81 28.24
N VAL A 479 -3.68 -21.00 27.67
CA VAL A 479 -2.68 -21.99 28.11
C VAL A 479 -1.27 -21.59 27.68
N ALA A 480 -1.14 -21.17 26.42
CA ALA A 480 0.12 -20.76 25.80
C ALA A 480 -0.17 -19.93 24.54
N ASP A 481 0.82 -19.16 24.13
CA ASP A 481 0.76 -18.32 22.93
C ASP A 481 1.05 -19.18 21.69
N THR A 482 0.30 -18.92 20.61
CA THR A 482 0.59 -19.55 19.31
C THR A 482 1.82 -18.88 18.70
N VAL A 483 2.80 -19.65 18.23
CA VAL A 483 4.02 -19.10 17.62
C VAL A 483 3.65 -18.25 16.40
N GLY A 484 4.19 -17.04 16.32
CA GLY A 484 3.88 -16.07 15.26
C GLY A 484 2.55 -15.34 15.44
N VAL A 485 1.83 -15.60 16.54
CA VAL A 485 0.58 -14.93 16.90
C VAL A 485 0.79 -14.09 18.15
N SER A 486 0.87 -12.78 17.97
CA SER A 486 1.00 -11.81 19.05
C SER A 486 -0.34 -11.59 19.74
N CYS A 487 -0.30 -11.16 21.01
CA CYS A 487 -1.50 -10.77 21.74
C CYS A 487 -2.05 -9.43 21.17
N GLY A 488 -3.16 -9.50 20.44
CA GLY A 488 -3.93 -8.34 19.98
C GLY A 488 -5.38 -8.76 19.72
N LEU A 489 -6.33 -7.91 20.10
CA LEU A 489 -7.78 -8.08 19.89
C LEU A 489 -8.33 -6.87 19.15
#